data_AF-A0A220MH15-F1
#
_entry.id   AF-A0A220MH15-F1
#
_cell.length_a   1.000
_cell.length_b   1.000
_cell.length_c   1.000
_cell.angle_alpha   90.00
_cell.angle_beta   90.00
_cell.angle_gamma   90.00
#
_symmetry.space_group_name_H-M   'P 1'
#
loop_
_entity.id
_entity.type
_entity.pdbx_description
1 polymer ?
#
loop_
_entity_poly.entity_id
_entity_poly.type
_entity_poly.pdbx_seq_one_letter_code
_entity_poly.pdbx_strand_id
1 'polypeptide(L)'
;MRNFVENIHHYKVYGRYCYYLHCRKKQIVSYLYTRGVPVELLFYNTYENTSQIEHGFMEQNELTYTYNTQTVNSNDLALIGVNERVEIFEKLVHAESLTRNLINENKMIFIQPNDYYIPFRKNYQTRHGFHSLMVWGYDYTNEVKKIFLLDLDDTDYFCGEIDSIELHKAFNDAPIEKRAVVYFEIVDNMNVNDTRKIISDKFIEYFKDFCDDFSFYDNIHLYVKNHMDQPEENEILPSLSHALFMLSGSRFLLSKFIESIINDKLLSIHLLTLSNEIIILRNIIIKAYYSGNFDLHKIKYESLLLKKKEIALLEQIKQCAASLKSFHHD
;
A
#
# COMPACT_ATOMS: atom_id res chain seq x y z
N MET A 1 8.62 -19.29 -12.85
CA MET A 1 7.92 -19.08 -11.56
C MET A 1 8.79 -19.21 -10.31
N ARG A 2 9.75 -20.14 -10.20
CA ARG A 2 10.79 -20.09 -9.12
C ARG A 2 11.43 -18.70 -9.00
N ASN A 3 11.78 -18.11 -10.15
CA ASN A 3 12.30 -16.75 -10.22
C ASN A 3 11.38 -15.68 -9.59
N PHE A 4 10.06 -15.85 -9.56
CA PHE A 4 9.18 -14.86 -8.92
C PHE A 4 9.25 -14.96 -7.38
N VAL A 5 9.19 -16.17 -6.84
CA VAL A 5 9.32 -16.38 -5.38
C VAL A 5 10.71 -15.95 -4.90
N GLU A 6 11.74 -16.19 -5.70
CA GLU A 6 13.10 -15.71 -5.46
C GLU A 6 13.20 -14.17 -5.62
N ASN A 7 12.53 -13.58 -6.62
CA ASN A 7 12.53 -12.13 -6.85
C ASN A 7 11.62 -11.35 -5.90
N ILE A 8 10.67 -11.99 -5.20
CA ILE A 8 9.90 -11.34 -4.15
C ILE A 8 10.79 -10.87 -3.00
N HIS A 9 11.97 -11.49 -2.81
CA HIS A 9 12.95 -10.96 -1.88
C HIS A 9 13.43 -9.55 -2.28
N HIS A 10 13.41 -9.19 -3.57
CA HIS A 10 13.66 -7.82 -4.04
C HIS A 10 12.47 -6.88 -3.77
N TYR A 11 11.25 -7.36 -3.52
CA TYR A 11 10.15 -6.52 -3.05
C TYR A 11 10.41 -5.94 -1.64
N LYS A 12 11.41 -6.47 -0.90
CA LYS A 12 11.96 -5.78 0.29
C LYS A 12 12.52 -4.39 -0.02
N VAL A 13 12.70 -4.00 -1.30
CA VAL A 13 13.10 -2.64 -1.72
C VAL A 13 12.15 -1.56 -1.18
N TYR A 14 10.85 -1.83 -1.08
CA TYR A 14 9.90 -0.89 -0.45
C TYR A 14 9.68 -1.18 1.05
N GLY A 15 10.12 -2.35 1.53
CA GLY A 15 10.29 -2.70 2.94
C GLY A 15 9.10 -2.36 3.84
N ARG A 16 9.38 -1.74 4.98
CA ARG A 16 8.39 -1.36 6.01
C ARG A 16 7.42 -0.24 5.59
N TYR A 17 7.50 0.26 4.37
CA TYR A 17 6.66 1.36 3.89
C TYR A 17 5.52 0.88 2.97
N CYS A 18 5.48 -0.42 2.68
CA CYS A 18 4.38 -1.06 1.98
C CYS A 18 3.04 -0.87 2.69
N TYR A 19 3.01 -0.57 3.99
CA TYR A 19 1.78 -0.41 4.78
C TYR A 19 0.91 0.79 4.43
N TYR A 20 1.46 1.76 3.70
CA TYR A 20 0.64 2.78 3.08
C TYR A 20 -0.31 2.18 2.02
N LEU A 21 0.10 1.11 1.34
CA LEU A 21 -0.76 0.39 0.40
C LEU A 21 -1.56 -0.68 1.15
N HIS A 22 -2.86 -0.79 0.89
CA HIS A 22 -3.62 -1.94 1.37
C HIS A 22 -3.18 -3.23 0.66
N CYS A 23 -3.56 -4.39 1.22
CA CYS A 23 -3.08 -5.71 0.79
C CYS A 23 -3.10 -5.93 -0.73
N ARG A 24 -4.24 -5.66 -1.40
CA ARG A 24 -4.33 -5.75 -2.87
C ARG A 24 -3.33 -4.85 -3.60
N LYS A 25 -3.20 -3.56 -3.23
CA LYS A 25 -2.24 -2.65 -3.88
C LYS A 25 -0.78 -3.08 -3.66
N LYS A 26 -0.42 -3.58 -2.46
CA LYS A 26 0.90 -4.19 -2.21
C LYS A 26 1.16 -5.33 -3.19
N GLN A 27 0.17 -6.22 -3.36
CA GLN A 27 0.28 -7.37 -4.26
C GLN A 27 0.41 -6.94 -5.72
N ILE A 28 -0.34 -5.93 -6.15
CA ILE A 28 -0.23 -5.36 -7.51
C ILE A 28 1.17 -4.80 -7.74
N VAL A 29 1.65 -3.90 -6.87
CA VAL A 29 2.98 -3.29 -7.01
C VAL A 29 4.07 -4.36 -7.00
N SER A 30 3.98 -5.35 -6.10
CA SER A 30 4.93 -6.46 -6.04
C SER A 30 4.94 -7.26 -7.34
N TYR A 31 3.77 -7.65 -7.83
CA TYR A 31 3.64 -8.39 -9.08
C TYR A 31 4.23 -7.60 -10.25
N LEU A 32 3.81 -6.35 -10.45
CA LEU A 32 4.28 -5.51 -11.54
C LEU A 32 5.79 -5.27 -11.49
N TYR A 33 6.35 -5.03 -10.30
CA TYR A 33 7.78 -4.87 -10.11
C TYR A 33 8.56 -6.12 -10.58
N THR A 34 8.13 -7.32 -10.21
CA THR A 34 8.78 -8.56 -10.67
C THR A 34 8.66 -8.80 -12.18
N ARG A 35 7.70 -8.14 -12.84
CA ARG A 35 7.51 -8.15 -14.29
C ARG A 35 8.31 -7.07 -15.01
N GLY A 36 9.13 -6.29 -14.29
CA GLY A 36 9.93 -5.22 -14.85
C GLY A 36 9.15 -3.96 -15.18
N VAL A 37 7.91 -3.83 -14.68
CA VAL A 37 7.11 -2.61 -14.85
C VAL A 37 7.64 -1.52 -13.91
N PRO A 38 7.83 -0.28 -14.39
CA PRO A 38 8.31 0.85 -13.58
C PRO A 38 7.22 1.37 -12.62
N VAL A 39 6.98 0.65 -11.53
CA VAL A 39 5.89 0.93 -10.57
C VAL A 39 6.04 2.28 -9.87
N GLU A 40 7.25 2.87 -9.83
CA GLU A 40 7.47 4.21 -9.26
C GLU A 40 6.65 5.29 -9.96
N LEU A 41 6.28 5.10 -11.24
CA LEU A 41 5.37 5.99 -11.96
C LEU A 41 3.99 6.11 -11.29
N LEU A 42 3.58 5.12 -10.49
CA LEU A 42 2.30 5.15 -9.79
C LEU A 42 2.33 6.01 -8.53
N PHE A 43 3.50 6.41 -8.05
CA PHE A 43 3.64 7.06 -6.73
C PHE A 43 3.62 8.60 -6.76
N TYR A 44 3.20 9.21 -7.87
CA TYR A 44 3.21 10.67 -8.04
C TYR A 44 2.24 11.41 -7.11
N ASN A 45 1.13 10.76 -6.70
CA ASN A 45 0.05 11.33 -5.89
C ASN A 45 -0.04 10.71 -4.49
N THR A 46 1.06 10.17 -3.96
CA THR A 46 1.05 9.50 -2.66
C THR A 46 1.23 10.45 -1.49
N TYR A 47 1.19 11.77 -1.65
CA TYR A 47 1.41 12.70 -0.54
C TYR A 47 0.10 12.99 0.19
N GLU A 48 -0.21 12.20 1.21
CA GLU A 48 -1.49 12.34 1.95
C GLU A 48 -1.60 13.69 2.66
N ASN A 49 -2.80 14.26 2.62
CA ASN A 49 -3.13 15.44 3.41
C ASN A 49 -3.28 15.05 4.90
N THR A 50 -2.69 15.83 5.80
CA THR A 50 -2.66 15.47 7.22
C THR A 50 -4.02 15.55 7.91
N SER A 51 -4.91 16.46 7.51
CA SER A 51 -6.26 16.54 8.07
C SER A 51 -7.16 15.41 7.57
N GLN A 52 -6.95 14.90 6.35
CA GLN A 52 -7.61 13.67 5.88
C GLN A 52 -7.18 12.44 6.68
N ILE A 53 -5.88 12.34 7.00
CA ILE A 53 -5.35 11.28 7.87
C ILE A 53 -5.92 11.41 9.29
N GLU A 54 -5.96 12.62 9.84
CA GLU A 54 -6.55 12.90 11.15
C GLU A 54 -8.02 12.45 11.19
N HIS A 55 -8.83 12.86 10.21
CA HIS A 55 -10.23 12.48 10.10
C HIS A 55 -10.42 10.95 10.02
N GLY A 56 -9.72 10.28 9.11
CA GLY A 56 -9.87 8.84 8.91
C GLY A 56 -9.48 8.03 10.14
N PHE A 57 -8.32 8.28 10.72
CA PHE A 57 -7.80 7.44 11.81
C PHE A 57 -8.26 7.88 13.19
N MET A 58 -8.33 9.18 13.46
CA MET A 58 -8.62 9.69 14.80
C MET A 58 -10.12 9.87 15.05
N GLU A 59 -10.90 10.18 14.01
CA GLU A 59 -12.34 10.44 14.14
C GLU A 59 -13.19 9.26 13.68
N GLN A 60 -12.77 8.55 12.61
CA GLN A 60 -13.51 7.41 12.05
C GLN A 60 -12.95 6.04 12.47
N ASN A 61 -11.83 6.00 13.22
CA ASN A 61 -11.13 4.76 13.60
C ASN A 61 -10.88 3.82 12.41
N GLU A 62 -10.54 4.39 11.25
CA GLU A 62 -10.19 3.61 10.08
C GLU A 62 -8.96 2.73 10.33
N LEU A 63 -8.92 1.59 9.66
CA LEU A 63 -7.78 0.69 9.68
C LEU A 63 -6.91 0.95 8.45
N THR A 64 -5.60 0.74 8.56
CA THR A 64 -4.66 0.99 7.46
C THR A 64 -5.03 0.23 6.18
N TYR A 65 -5.61 -0.96 6.32
CA TYR A 65 -6.02 -1.78 5.18
C TYR A 65 -7.37 -1.38 4.58
N THR A 66 -8.16 -0.52 5.25
CA THR A 66 -9.41 0.04 4.72
C THR A 66 -9.23 1.46 4.20
N TYR A 67 -8.17 2.17 4.60
CA TYR A 67 -7.87 3.51 4.12
C TYR A 67 -7.67 3.53 2.60
N ASN A 68 -8.49 4.33 1.91
CA ASN A 68 -8.50 4.39 0.46
C ASN A 68 -7.45 5.38 -0.08
N THR A 69 -6.25 4.87 -0.36
CA THR A 69 -5.21 5.68 -1.01
C THR A 69 -5.55 6.01 -2.47
N GLN A 70 -5.10 7.14 -2.99
CA GLN A 70 -5.39 7.56 -4.38
C GLN A 70 -4.49 6.90 -5.44
N THR A 71 -3.35 6.32 -5.01
CA THR A 71 -2.36 5.69 -5.89
C THR A 71 -2.78 4.29 -6.36
N VAL A 72 -2.13 3.75 -7.40
CA VAL A 72 -2.33 2.38 -7.93
C VAL A 72 -3.80 2.11 -8.27
N ASN A 73 -4.45 3.07 -8.92
CA ASN A 73 -5.80 2.90 -9.47
C ASN A 73 -5.73 2.40 -10.92
N SER A 74 -6.83 1.82 -11.42
CA SER A 74 -6.87 1.20 -12.76
C SER A 74 -6.59 2.21 -13.89
N ASN A 75 -6.93 3.48 -13.73
CA ASN A 75 -6.62 4.52 -14.73
C ASN A 75 -5.11 4.78 -14.82
N ASP A 76 -4.43 4.90 -13.68
CA ASP A 76 -2.98 5.10 -13.63
C ASP A 76 -2.22 3.84 -14.06
N LEU A 77 -2.75 2.64 -13.77
CA LEU A 77 -2.24 1.39 -14.32
C LEU A 77 -2.29 1.38 -15.85
N ALA A 78 -3.41 1.80 -16.45
CA ALA A 78 -3.54 1.84 -17.90
C ALA A 78 -2.53 2.79 -18.56
N LEU A 79 -2.23 3.94 -17.92
CA LEU A 79 -1.22 4.88 -18.39
C LEU A 79 0.20 4.27 -18.45
N ILE A 80 0.49 3.33 -17.56
CA ILE A 80 1.76 2.59 -17.55
C ILE A 80 1.69 1.26 -18.31
N GLY A 81 0.73 1.12 -19.22
CA GLY A 81 0.59 -0.05 -20.09
C GLY A 81 0.12 -1.31 -19.36
N VAL A 82 -0.55 -1.16 -18.21
CA VAL A 82 -1.07 -2.27 -17.41
C VAL A 82 -2.59 -2.22 -17.40
N ASN A 83 -3.24 -3.21 -18.00
CA ASN A 83 -4.69 -3.35 -17.96
C ASN A 83 -5.09 -4.35 -16.89
N GLU A 84 -5.89 -3.90 -15.93
CA GLU A 84 -6.53 -4.76 -14.96
C GLU A 84 -7.74 -5.47 -15.60
N ARG A 85 -7.79 -6.79 -15.47
CA ARG A 85 -8.92 -7.62 -15.87
C ARG A 85 -9.57 -8.20 -14.63
N VAL A 86 -10.88 -8.03 -14.51
CA VAL A 86 -11.69 -8.52 -13.40
C VAL A 86 -12.80 -9.38 -13.98
N GLU A 87 -12.78 -10.66 -13.68
CA GLU A 87 -13.82 -11.60 -14.11
C GLU A 87 -14.53 -12.18 -12.90
N ILE A 88 -15.84 -11.96 -12.81
CA ILE A 88 -16.69 -12.41 -11.70
C ILE A 88 -17.30 -13.76 -12.03
N PHE A 89 -17.26 -14.67 -11.06
CA PHE A 89 -17.78 -16.03 -11.20
C PHE A 89 -18.73 -16.38 -10.04
N GLU A 90 -19.80 -17.11 -10.34
CA GLU A 90 -20.68 -17.62 -9.27
C GLU A 90 -19.96 -18.62 -8.36
N LYS A 91 -19.08 -19.44 -8.95
CA LYS A 91 -18.33 -20.51 -8.29
C LYS A 91 -16.92 -20.61 -8.86
N LEU A 92 -15.94 -20.97 -8.02
CA LEU A 92 -14.55 -21.10 -8.45
C LEU A 92 -14.34 -22.15 -9.56
N VAL A 93 -15.14 -23.22 -9.56
CA VAL A 93 -15.10 -24.26 -10.60
C VAL A 93 -15.29 -23.69 -12.02
N HIS A 94 -16.07 -22.61 -12.17
CA HIS A 94 -16.27 -21.96 -13.46
C HIS A 94 -15.04 -21.15 -13.90
N ALA A 95 -14.16 -20.77 -12.97
CA ALA A 95 -12.94 -20.01 -13.23
C ALA A 95 -11.69 -20.90 -13.37
N GLU A 96 -11.80 -22.22 -13.16
CA GLU A 96 -10.66 -23.14 -13.17
C GLU A 96 -9.89 -23.10 -14.50
N SER A 97 -10.60 -23.14 -15.63
CA SER A 97 -9.94 -23.15 -16.94
C SER A 97 -9.17 -21.85 -17.18
N LEU A 98 -9.78 -20.71 -16.85
CA LEU A 98 -9.12 -19.40 -16.96
C LEU A 98 -7.89 -19.36 -16.06
N THR A 99 -8.06 -19.71 -14.79
CA THR A 99 -7.00 -19.73 -13.77
C THR A 99 -5.80 -20.55 -14.24
N ARG A 100 -6.03 -21.76 -14.74
CA ARG A 100 -4.98 -22.64 -15.23
C ARG A 100 -4.29 -22.09 -16.46
N ASN A 101 -5.04 -21.53 -17.41
CA ASN A 101 -4.46 -20.92 -18.61
C ASN A 101 -3.55 -19.75 -18.25
N LEU A 102 -4.01 -18.84 -17.37
CA LEU A 102 -3.22 -17.69 -16.90
C LEU A 102 -1.95 -18.14 -16.17
N ILE A 103 -2.04 -19.13 -15.28
CA ILE A 103 -0.86 -19.68 -14.58
C ILE A 103 0.13 -20.30 -15.57
N ASN A 104 -0.35 -21.06 -16.56
CA ASN A 104 0.51 -21.65 -17.60
C ASN A 104 1.20 -20.58 -18.48
N GLU A 105 0.59 -19.41 -18.64
CA GLU A 105 1.18 -18.22 -19.27
C GLU A 105 2.16 -17.46 -18.34
N ASN A 106 2.48 -18.01 -17.17
CA ASN A 106 3.28 -17.35 -16.13
C ASN A 106 2.68 -16.03 -15.61
N LYS A 107 1.35 -15.93 -15.60
CA LYS A 107 0.63 -14.85 -14.92
C LYS A 107 0.20 -15.28 -13.53
N MET A 108 0.10 -14.31 -12.63
CA MET A 108 -0.53 -14.52 -11.33
C MET A 108 -1.96 -14.06 -11.40
N ILE A 109 -2.81 -14.75 -10.65
CA ILE A 109 -4.18 -14.31 -10.43
C ILE A 109 -4.34 -13.88 -8.99
N PHE A 110 -5.29 -12.99 -8.76
CA PHE A 110 -5.58 -12.43 -7.46
C PHE A 110 -7.04 -12.72 -7.15
N ILE A 111 -7.29 -13.32 -6.00
CA ILE A 111 -8.62 -13.72 -5.53
C ILE A 111 -8.86 -13.11 -4.14
N GLN A 112 -10.12 -13.05 -3.72
CA GLN A 112 -10.48 -12.56 -2.38
C GLN A 112 -11.36 -13.58 -1.62
N PRO A 113 -10.81 -14.77 -1.30
CA PRO A 113 -11.57 -15.81 -0.60
C PRO A 113 -11.87 -15.42 0.85
N ASN A 114 -12.80 -16.17 1.46
CA ASN A 114 -13.02 -16.11 2.90
C ASN A 114 -11.82 -16.74 3.65
N ASP A 115 -11.13 -15.93 4.46
CA ASP A 115 -9.91 -16.33 5.16
C ASP A 115 -10.15 -17.35 6.30
N TYR A 116 -11.40 -17.54 6.73
CA TYR A 116 -11.83 -18.61 7.64
C TYR A 116 -11.37 -19.99 7.17
N TYR A 117 -11.31 -20.22 5.86
CA TYR A 117 -10.97 -21.50 5.25
C TYR A 117 -9.49 -21.63 4.86
N ILE A 118 -8.66 -20.62 5.12
CA ILE A 118 -7.27 -20.60 4.65
C ILE A 118 -6.31 -20.97 5.81
N PRO A 119 -5.71 -22.19 5.84
CA PRO A 119 -5.04 -22.75 7.02
C PRO A 119 -3.94 -21.91 7.65
N PHE A 120 -3.27 -21.09 6.85
CA PHE A 120 -2.13 -20.28 7.26
C PHE A 120 -2.48 -18.84 7.63
N ARG A 121 -3.76 -18.46 7.55
CA ARG A 121 -4.21 -17.11 7.96
C ARG A 121 -4.52 -17.08 9.45
N LYS A 122 -4.32 -15.91 10.06
CA LYS A 122 -4.63 -15.66 11.49
C LYS A 122 -6.09 -15.96 11.86
N ASN A 123 -7.00 -15.80 10.90
CA ASN A 123 -8.44 -16.00 11.08
C ASN A 123 -8.92 -17.43 10.77
N TYR A 124 -8.01 -18.36 10.48
CA TYR A 124 -8.36 -19.73 10.11
C TYR A 124 -9.23 -20.38 11.19
N GLN A 125 -10.45 -20.78 10.80
CA GLN A 125 -11.47 -21.38 11.65
C GLN A 125 -11.90 -20.54 12.88
N THR A 126 -11.52 -19.27 12.97
CA THR A 126 -11.86 -18.40 14.11
C THR A 126 -12.81 -17.27 13.76
N ARG A 127 -12.66 -16.66 12.58
CA ARG A 127 -13.50 -15.53 12.15
C ARG A 127 -13.62 -15.48 10.63
N HIS A 128 -14.81 -15.15 10.13
CA HIS A 128 -15.00 -14.86 8.71
C HIS A 128 -14.45 -13.48 8.37
N GLY A 129 -13.63 -13.43 7.32
CA GLY A 129 -13.01 -12.24 6.78
C GLY A 129 -12.65 -12.46 5.32
N PHE A 130 -12.38 -11.40 4.57
CA PHE A 130 -12.08 -11.51 3.15
C PHE A 130 -10.71 -10.92 2.88
N HIS A 131 -9.77 -11.75 2.46
CA HIS A 131 -8.38 -11.35 2.29
C HIS A 131 -7.94 -11.54 0.85
N SER A 132 -7.16 -10.60 0.34
CA SER A 132 -6.61 -10.72 -1.01
C SER A 132 -5.45 -11.72 -1.01
N LEU A 133 -5.47 -12.70 -1.89
CA LEU A 133 -4.41 -13.70 -2.06
C LEU A 133 -4.00 -13.79 -3.52
N MET A 134 -2.72 -14.05 -3.78
CA MET A 134 -2.23 -14.37 -5.11
C MET A 134 -2.19 -15.90 -5.29
N VAL A 135 -2.72 -16.39 -6.40
CA VAL A 135 -2.52 -17.77 -6.84
C VAL A 135 -1.43 -17.76 -7.89
N TRP A 136 -0.38 -18.53 -7.64
CA TRP A 136 0.78 -18.58 -8.52
C TRP A 136 1.01 -19.95 -9.13
N GLY A 137 0.31 -20.99 -8.70
CA GLY A 137 0.51 -22.33 -9.24
C GLY A 137 -0.58 -23.31 -8.84
N TYR A 138 -0.53 -24.49 -9.44
CA TYR A 138 -1.35 -25.63 -9.08
C TYR A 138 -0.56 -26.93 -9.27
N ASP A 139 -0.92 -27.96 -8.51
CA ASP A 139 -0.46 -29.33 -8.71
C ASP A 139 -1.66 -30.29 -8.69
N TYR A 140 -2.04 -30.78 -9.87
CA TYR A 140 -3.15 -31.71 -10.07
C TYR A 140 -2.66 -33.13 -10.43
N THR A 141 -1.39 -33.43 -10.16
CA THR A 141 -0.80 -34.74 -10.49
C THR A 141 -1.13 -35.82 -9.45
N ASN A 142 -1.44 -35.41 -8.23
CA ASN A 142 -1.78 -36.28 -7.10
C ASN A 142 -3.30 -36.45 -6.94
N GLU A 143 -3.72 -37.44 -6.14
CA GLU A 143 -5.14 -37.65 -5.79
C GLU A 143 -5.77 -36.39 -5.17
N VAL A 144 -4.96 -35.64 -4.40
CA VAL A 144 -5.33 -34.34 -3.84
C VAL A 144 -4.81 -33.24 -4.74
N LYS A 145 -5.72 -32.50 -5.37
CA LYS A 145 -5.41 -31.31 -6.15
C LYS A 145 -4.99 -30.17 -5.23
N LYS A 146 -3.78 -29.65 -5.43
CA LYS A 146 -3.22 -28.53 -4.65
C LYS A 146 -3.21 -27.24 -5.46
N ILE A 147 -3.43 -26.13 -4.76
CA ILE A 147 -3.28 -24.78 -5.29
C ILE A 147 -2.22 -24.07 -4.46
N PHE A 148 -1.27 -23.42 -5.13
CA PHE A 148 -0.21 -22.65 -4.48
C PHE A 148 -0.62 -21.20 -4.34
N LEU A 149 -0.64 -20.73 -3.09
CA LEU A 149 -1.06 -19.40 -2.70
C LEU A 149 0.14 -18.61 -2.18
N LEU A 150 0.07 -17.31 -2.38
CA LEU A 150 0.99 -16.35 -1.84
C LEU A 150 0.22 -15.22 -1.17
N ASP A 151 0.60 -14.94 0.06
CA ASP A 151 0.08 -13.85 0.85
C ASP A 151 1.21 -12.86 1.14
N LEU A 152 0.97 -11.58 0.86
CA LEU A 152 1.88 -10.51 1.25
C LEU A 152 1.29 -9.90 2.52
N ASP A 153 1.63 -10.50 3.66
CA ASP A 153 1.29 -9.92 4.95
C ASP A 153 2.29 -8.82 5.32
N ASP A 154 1.97 -8.09 6.37
CA ASP A 154 2.56 -6.83 6.78
C ASP A 154 4.08 -6.87 7.05
N THR A 155 4.62 -7.99 7.52
CA THR A 155 6.04 -8.12 7.88
C THR A 155 6.81 -9.16 7.07
N ASP A 156 6.09 -10.06 6.40
CA ASP A 156 6.68 -11.16 5.63
C ASP A 156 5.69 -11.64 4.57
N TYR A 157 6.18 -12.36 3.58
CA TYR A 157 5.31 -13.07 2.65
C TYR A 157 5.16 -14.52 3.08
N PHE A 158 3.95 -15.04 2.97
CA PHE A 158 3.67 -16.45 3.23
C PHE A 158 3.39 -17.16 1.91
N CYS A 159 4.19 -18.17 1.60
CA CYS A 159 3.92 -19.10 0.51
C CYS A 159 3.31 -20.38 1.09
N GLY A 160 2.09 -20.71 0.64
CA GLY A 160 1.35 -21.86 1.13
C GLY A 160 0.79 -22.71 0.00
N GLU A 161 0.29 -23.87 0.37
CA GLU A 161 -0.58 -24.68 -0.47
C GLU A 161 -1.91 -24.92 0.22
N ILE A 162 -2.97 -25.09 -0.57
CA ILE A 162 -4.30 -25.46 -0.10
C ILE A 162 -4.88 -26.54 -1.01
N ASP A 163 -5.73 -27.40 -0.46
CA ASP A 163 -6.56 -28.29 -1.26
C ASP A 163 -7.51 -27.45 -2.14
N SER A 164 -7.61 -27.79 -3.42
CA SER A 164 -8.54 -27.15 -4.37
C SER A 164 -9.98 -27.14 -3.83
N ILE A 165 -10.42 -28.21 -3.15
CA ILE A 165 -11.77 -28.30 -2.58
C ILE A 165 -11.97 -27.25 -1.48
N GLU A 166 -10.98 -27.04 -0.62
CA GLU A 166 -11.04 -26.03 0.44
C GLU A 166 -11.00 -24.62 -0.15
N LEU A 167 -10.19 -24.39 -1.18
CA LEU A 167 -10.20 -23.10 -1.88
C LEU A 167 -11.55 -22.81 -2.56
N HIS A 168 -12.20 -23.83 -3.13
CA HIS A 168 -13.54 -23.69 -3.69
C HIS A 168 -14.55 -23.26 -2.62
N LYS A 169 -14.51 -23.87 -1.44
CA LYS A 169 -15.35 -23.44 -0.31
C LYS A 169 -15.06 -22.00 0.06
N ALA A 170 -13.79 -21.65 0.25
CA ALA A 170 -13.34 -20.31 0.62
C ALA A 170 -13.81 -19.23 -0.38
N PHE A 171 -13.68 -19.49 -1.67
CA PHE A 171 -14.10 -18.57 -2.73
C PHE A 171 -15.62 -18.48 -2.82
N ASN A 172 -16.32 -19.61 -2.79
CA ASN A 172 -17.79 -19.64 -2.91
C ASN A 172 -18.51 -19.07 -1.69
N ASP A 173 -17.87 -19.04 -0.52
CA ASP A 173 -18.40 -18.40 0.69
C ASP A 173 -18.26 -16.87 0.66
N ALA A 174 -17.43 -16.32 -0.24
CA ALA A 174 -17.33 -14.87 -0.42
C ALA A 174 -18.61 -14.28 -1.04
N PRO A 175 -18.94 -13.00 -0.79
CA PRO A 175 -19.97 -12.26 -1.53
C PRO A 175 -19.68 -12.25 -3.04
N ILE A 176 -20.72 -12.18 -3.87
CA ILE A 176 -20.60 -12.31 -5.34
C ILE A 176 -19.61 -11.29 -5.94
N GLU A 177 -19.59 -10.08 -5.41
CA GLU A 177 -18.67 -9.00 -5.83
C GLU A 177 -17.19 -9.28 -5.49
N LYS A 178 -16.93 -10.20 -4.55
CA LYS A 178 -15.58 -10.66 -4.18
C LYS A 178 -15.18 -11.97 -4.85
N ARG A 179 -16.13 -12.65 -5.50
CA ARG A 179 -15.89 -13.86 -6.30
C ARG A 179 -15.30 -13.50 -7.66
N ALA A 180 -14.21 -12.75 -7.65
CA ALA A 180 -13.52 -12.31 -8.83
C ALA A 180 -12.15 -12.99 -8.95
N VAL A 181 -11.82 -13.38 -10.18
CA VAL A 181 -10.44 -13.65 -10.59
C VAL A 181 -9.94 -12.37 -11.24
N VAL A 182 -8.94 -11.77 -10.62
CA VAL A 182 -8.28 -10.56 -11.14
C VAL A 182 -6.92 -10.95 -11.70
N TYR A 183 -6.55 -10.38 -12.83
CA TYR A 183 -5.24 -10.55 -13.46
C TYR A 183 -4.86 -9.30 -14.26
N PHE A 184 -3.60 -9.22 -14.69
CA PHE A 184 -3.08 -8.05 -15.40
C PHE A 184 -2.54 -8.44 -16.77
N GLU A 185 -2.82 -7.59 -17.75
CA GLU A 185 -2.22 -7.63 -19.08
C GLU A 185 -1.22 -6.48 -19.18
N ILE A 186 0.05 -6.80 -19.45
CA ILE A 186 1.14 -5.82 -19.56
C ILE A 186 1.47 -5.66 -21.04
N VAL A 187 1.50 -4.42 -21.53
CA VAL A 187 1.85 -4.07 -22.90
C VAL A 187 3.37 -3.92 -23.03
N ASP A 188 4.01 -4.80 -23.81
CA ASP A 188 5.48 -4.88 -23.92
C ASP A 188 6.15 -3.67 -24.60
N ASN A 189 5.40 -2.84 -25.34
CA ASN A 189 5.94 -1.75 -26.18
C ASN A 189 5.56 -0.35 -25.68
N MET A 190 5.41 -0.16 -24.37
CA MET A 190 5.12 1.17 -23.83
C MET A 190 6.31 2.12 -24.05
N ASN A 191 6.04 3.31 -24.58
CA ASN A 191 7.05 4.37 -24.61
C ASN A 191 7.19 4.97 -23.20
N VAL A 192 8.20 4.50 -22.46
CA VAL A 192 8.50 4.93 -21.09
C VAL A 192 8.68 6.45 -20.99
N ASN A 193 9.23 7.10 -22.00
CA ASN A 193 9.45 8.55 -21.98
C ASN A 193 8.14 9.33 -22.12
N ASP A 194 7.23 8.89 -22.99
CA ASP A 194 5.91 9.53 -23.14
C ASP A 194 5.08 9.34 -21.87
N THR A 195 5.07 8.14 -21.31
CA THR A 195 4.38 7.88 -20.04
C THR A 195 4.99 8.69 -18.90
N ARG A 196 6.33 8.79 -18.83
CA ARG A 196 7.00 9.63 -17.85
C ARG A 196 6.51 11.08 -17.95
N LYS A 197 6.41 11.63 -19.16
CA LYS A 197 5.90 12.98 -19.39
C LYS A 197 4.46 13.13 -18.89
N ILE A 198 3.56 12.22 -19.27
CA ILE A 198 2.15 12.25 -18.84
C ILE A 198 2.02 12.19 -17.31
N ILE A 199 2.79 11.31 -16.66
CA ILE A 199 2.76 11.18 -15.20
C ILE A 199 3.39 12.41 -14.53
N SER A 200 4.45 12.99 -15.09
CA SER A 200 5.00 14.26 -14.62
C SER A 200 3.99 15.39 -14.72
N ASP A 201 3.21 15.47 -15.81
CA ASP A 201 2.12 16.45 -15.92
C ASP A 201 1.06 16.26 -14.83
N LYS A 202 0.67 15.01 -14.54
CA LYS A 202 -0.25 14.70 -13.44
C LYS A 202 0.31 15.06 -12.07
N PHE A 203 1.61 14.87 -11.84
CA PHE A 203 2.30 15.33 -10.63
C PHE A 203 2.20 16.86 -10.47
N ILE A 204 2.41 17.60 -11.56
CA ILE A 204 2.29 19.06 -11.58
C ILE A 204 0.86 19.48 -11.23
N GLU A 205 -0.14 18.86 -11.87
CA GLU A 205 -1.55 19.14 -11.58
C GLU A 205 -1.92 18.82 -10.12
N TYR A 206 -1.45 17.68 -9.61
CA TYR A 206 -1.72 17.27 -8.24
C TYR A 206 -1.21 18.30 -7.21
N PHE A 207 0.03 18.77 -7.33
CA PHE A 207 0.61 19.72 -6.37
C PHE A 207 0.21 21.18 -6.59
N LYS A 208 -0.35 21.53 -7.75
CA LYS A 208 -0.85 22.87 -8.04
C LYS A 208 -1.94 23.29 -7.05
N ASP A 209 -2.89 22.40 -6.80
CA ASP A 209 -4.06 22.69 -5.95
C ASP A 209 -3.95 22.02 -4.56
N PHE A 210 -2.85 21.29 -4.29
CA PHE A 210 -2.62 20.64 -3.00
C PHE A 210 -2.51 21.67 -1.87
N CYS A 211 -3.36 21.54 -0.85
CA CYS A 211 -3.37 22.36 0.35
C CYS A 211 -3.44 21.45 1.57
N ASP A 212 -2.76 21.84 2.64
CA ASP A 212 -2.72 21.14 3.92
C ASP A 212 -2.56 22.19 5.03
N ASP A 213 -3.34 22.08 6.10
CA ASP A 213 -3.28 23.01 7.24
C ASP A 213 -2.31 22.53 8.33
N PHE A 214 -1.87 21.26 8.24
CA PHE A 214 -0.97 20.62 9.18
C PHE A 214 -1.49 20.63 10.64
N SER A 215 -2.81 20.71 10.84
CA SER A 215 -3.44 20.75 12.17
C SER A 215 -3.16 19.48 12.96
N PHE A 216 -3.07 18.34 12.27
CA PHE A 216 -2.83 17.04 12.88
C PHE A 216 -1.63 17.07 13.83
N TYR A 217 -0.51 17.67 13.41
CA TYR A 217 0.70 17.77 14.24
C TYR A 217 0.50 18.61 15.50
N ASP A 218 -0.34 19.64 15.45
CA ASP A 218 -0.67 20.42 16.64
C ASP A 218 -1.44 19.55 17.64
N ASN A 219 -2.27 18.63 17.16
CA ASN A 219 -3.19 17.83 17.96
C ASN A 219 -2.60 16.52 18.50
N ILE A 220 -1.50 15.98 17.94
CA ILE A 220 -0.88 14.71 18.39
C ILE A 220 -0.71 14.64 19.91
N HIS A 221 -0.15 15.68 20.53
CA HIS A 221 0.07 15.69 21.97
C HIS A 221 -1.23 15.72 22.79
N LEU A 222 -2.30 16.31 22.25
CA LEU A 222 -3.63 16.34 22.87
C LEU A 222 -4.27 14.96 22.81
N TYR A 223 -4.17 14.26 21.67
CA TYR A 223 -4.63 12.88 21.54
C TYR A 223 -3.97 11.96 22.55
N VAL A 224 -2.64 12.08 22.72
CA VAL A 224 -1.91 11.32 23.74
C VAL A 224 -2.40 11.71 25.15
N LYS A 225 -2.42 13.01 25.48
CA LYS A 225 -2.81 13.51 26.81
C LYS A 225 -4.20 13.03 27.24
N ASN A 226 -5.19 13.15 26.35
CA ASN A 226 -6.58 12.85 26.67
C ASN A 226 -6.84 11.37 27.00
N HIS A 227 -5.90 10.48 26.66
CA HIS A 227 -6.04 9.04 26.87
C HIS A 227 -4.97 8.46 27.80
N MET A 228 -4.22 9.30 28.51
CA MET A 228 -3.23 8.84 29.49
C MET A 228 -3.88 8.17 30.70
N ASP A 229 -5.07 8.62 31.10
CA ASP A 229 -5.73 8.20 32.34
C ASP A 229 -6.59 6.92 32.18
N GLN A 230 -6.74 6.41 30.95
CA GLN A 230 -7.58 5.24 30.63
C GLN A 230 -6.88 4.27 29.65
N PRO A 231 -5.77 3.63 30.04
CA PRO A 231 -4.98 2.78 29.15
C PRO A 231 -5.69 1.50 28.70
N GLU A 232 -6.64 0.97 29.48
CA GLU A 232 -7.32 -0.30 29.14
C GLU A 232 -8.39 -0.18 28.04
N GLU A 233 -8.89 1.04 27.79
CA GLU A 233 -9.91 1.35 26.76
C GLU A 233 -9.29 2.06 25.54
N ASN A 234 -7.96 2.07 25.44
CA ASN A 234 -7.27 3.04 24.60
C ASN A 234 -7.11 2.61 23.13
N GLU A 235 -8.19 2.75 22.35
CA GLU A 235 -8.14 2.62 20.88
C GLU A 235 -7.30 3.74 20.20
N ILE A 236 -6.96 4.83 20.91
CA ILE A 236 -6.22 5.97 20.33
C ILE A 236 -4.81 5.58 19.90
N LEU A 237 -4.14 4.68 20.63
CA LEU A 237 -2.74 4.37 20.32
C LEU A 237 -2.64 3.60 19.00
N PRO A 238 -3.44 2.53 18.76
CA PRO A 238 -3.56 1.94 17.44
C PRO A 238 -3.87 2.97 16.34
N SER A 239 -4.88 3.82 16.53
CA SER A 239 -5.29 4.83 15.56
C SER A 239 -4.18 5.84 15.24
N LEU A 240 -3.54 6.43 16.26
CA LEU A 240 -2.44 7.38 16.10
C LEU A 240 -1.20 6.71 15.49
N SER A 241 -0.92 5.46 15.88
CA SER A 241 0.12 4.65 15.27
C SER A 241 -0.14 4.44 13.78
N HIS A 242 -1.37 4.11 13.40
CA HIS A 242 -1.78 3.94 12.00
C HIS A 242 -1.67 5.25 11.22
N ALA A 243 -2.18 6.36 11.76
CA ALA A 243 -2.10 7.69 11.15
C ALA A 243 -0.66 8.09 10.80
N LEU A 244 0.24 8.04 11.79
CA LEU A 244 1.66 8.36 11.59
C LEU A 244 2.34 7.41 10.61
N PHE A 245 1.92 6.14 10.60
CA PHE A 245 2.48 5.16 9.69
C PHE A 245 2.05 5.38 8.24
N MET A 246 0.78 5.75 8.01
CA MET A 246 0.28 6.15 6.71
C MET A 246 1.01 7.38 6.20
N LEU A 247 1.17 8.42 7.03
CA LEU A 247 1.96 9.60 6.66
C LEU A 247 3.39 9.21 6.29
N SER A 248 4.08 8.43 7.12
CA SER A 248 5.44 7.98 6.82
C SER A 248 5.55 7.24 5.48
N GLY A 249 4.66 6.28 5.22
CA GLY A 249 4.69 5.50 3.97
C GLY A 249 4.35 6.34 2.74
N SER A 250 3.42 7.28 2.88
CA SER A 250 3.01 8.22 1.84
C SER A 250 4.20 9.09 1.34
N ARG A 251 5.02 9.60 2.27
CA ARG A 251 6.22 10.40 1.96
C ARG A 251 7.35 9.54 1.39
N PHE A 252 7.49 8.31 1.88
CA PHE A 252 8.46 7.35 1.34
C PHE A 252 8.16 7.00 -0.12
N LEU A 253 6.92 6.65 -0.47
CA LEU A 253 6.59 6.31 -1.84
C LEU A 253 6.77 7.51 -2.78
N LEU A 254 6.42 8.72 -2.34
CA LEU A 254 6.70 9.91 -3.12
C LEU A 254 8.21 10.10 -3.33
N SER A 255 9.03 9.81 -2.32
CA SER A 255 10.49 9.91 -2.47
C SER A 255 11.02 8.98 -3.57
N LYS A 256 10.39 7.82 -3.78
CA LYS A 256 10.72 6.89 -4.88
C LYS A 256 10.29 7.40 -6.25
N PHE A 257 9.15 8.07 -6.34
CA PHE A 257 8.76 8.80 -7.54
C PHE A 257 9.76 9.92 -7.87
N ILE A 258 10.06 10.79 -6.90
CA ILE A 258 10.98 11.92 -7.07
C ILE A 258 12.38 11.44 -7.47
N GLU A 259 12.88 10.37 -6.84
CA GLU A 259 14.19 9.78 -7.15
C GLU A 259 14.24 9.23 -8.58
N SER A 260 13.24 8.43 -8.97
CA SER A 260 13.31 7.60 -10.18
C SER A 260 12.80 8.31 -11.43
N ILE A 261 11.83 9.20 -11.26
CA ILE A 261 11.10 9.82 -12.37
C ILE A 261 11.52 11.27 -12.56
N ILE A 262 11.52 12.05 -11.47
CA ILE A 262 11.91 13.47 -11.50
C ILE A 262 13.44 13.64 -11.47
N ASN A 263 14.15 12.67 -10.87
CA ASN A 263 15.60 12.67 -10.71
C ASN A 263 16.13 13.82 -9.82
N ASP A 264 15.32 14.27 -8.85
CA ASP A 264 15.77 15.20 -7.80
C ASP A 264 16.18 14.43 -6.53
N LYS A 265 17.47 14.08 -6.48
CA LYS A 265 18.02 13.28 -5.37
C LYS A 265 17.92 13.99 -4.02
N LEU A 266 18.07 15.31 -3.98
CA LEU A 266 18.06 16.05 -2.73
C LEU A 266 16.65 16.08 -2.14
N LEU A 267 15.65 16.38 -2.97
CA LEU A 267 14.26 16.38 -2.55
C LEU A 267 13.79 14.99 -2.11
N SER A 268 14.21 13.93 -2.83
CA SER A 268 13.96 12.55 -2.41
C SER A 268 14.57 12.23 -1.03
N ILE A 269 15.81 12.65 -0.76
CA ILE A 269 16.45 12.47 0.55
C ILE A 269 15.70 13.21 1.65
N HIS A 270 15.21 14.43 1.39
CA HIS A 270 14.41 15.18 2.36
C HIS A 270 13.09 14.46 2.69
N LEU A 271 12.38 13.95 1.67
CA LEU A 271 11.16 13.14 1.86
C LEU A 271 11.42 11.86 2.65
N LEU A 272 12.50 11.14 2.33
CA LEU A 272 12.90 9.93 3.05
C LEU A 272 13.27 10.23 4.51
N THR A 273 13.96 11.34 4.75
CA THR A 273 14.30 11.81 6.11
C THR A 273 13.04 12.10 6.89
N LEU A 274 12.10 12.87 6.33
CA LEU A 274 10.82 13.18 6.98
C LEU A 274 10.02 11.92 7.29
N SER A 275 9.93 10.99 6.33
CA SER A 275 9.29 9.68 6.52
C SER A 275 9.86 8.92 7.73
N ASN A 276 11.20 8.89 7.87
CA ASN A 276 11.86 8.25 9.00
C ASN A 276 11.60 8.97 10.33
N GLU A 277 11.61 10.29 10.34
CA GLU A 277 11.36 11.09 11.54
C GLU A 277 9.92 10.92 12.05
N ILE A 278 8.93 10.76 11.16
CA ILE A 278 7.55 10.41 11.53
C ILE A 278 7.50 9.04 12.26
N ILE A 279 8.27 8.04 11.79
CA ILE A 279 8.39 6.75 12.48
C ILE A 279 9.04 6.90 13.84
N ILE A 280 10.03 7.78 13.99
CA ILE A 280 10.66 8.06 15.28
C ILE A 280 9.62 8.64 16.24
N LEU A 281 8.81 9.62 15.82
CA LEU A 281 7.71 10.15 16.65
C LEU A 281 6.73 9.05 17.06
N ARG A 282 6.28 8.23 16.12
CA ARG A 282 5.42 7.06 16.39
C ARG A 282 6.03 6.15 17.47
N ASN A 283 7.31 5.83 17.35
CA ASN A 283 8.00 4.95 18.31
C ASN A 283 8.19 5.61 19.68
N ILE A 284 8.37 6.93 19.75
CA ILE A 284 8.39 7.69 21.00
C ILE A 284 7.04 7.53 21.72
N ILE A 285 5.93 7.70 20.99
CA ILE A 285 4.56 7.59 21.55
C ILE A 285 4.29 6.16 22.02
N ILE A 286 4.59 5.16 21.20
CA ILE A 286 4.42 3.73 21.56
C ILE A 286 5.25 3.37 22.80
N LYS A 287 6.51 3.82 22.86
CA LYS A 287 7.36 3.59 24.03
C LYS A 287 6.83 4.29 25.27
N ALA A 288 6.37 5.53 25.15
CA ALA A 288 5.77 6.27 26.26
C ALA A 288 4.55 5.51 26.82
N TYR A 289 3.70 5.00 25.93
CA TYR A 289 2.55 4.17 26.29
C TYR A 289 2.94 2.92 27.07
N TYR A 290 3.79 2.06 26.51
CA TYR A 290 4.15 0.79 27.17
C TYR A 290 4.98 0.98 28.45
N SER A 291 5.69 2.10 28.59
CA SER A 291 6.45 2.40 29.80
C SER A 291 5.64 3.14 30.88
N GLY A 292 4.44 3.63 30.55
CA GLY A 292 3.66 4.54 31.40
C GLY A 292 4.28 5.93 31.59
N ASN A 293 5.44 6.20 30.98
CA ASN A 293 6.18 7.45 31.15
C ASN A 293 5.98 8.36 29.94
N PHE A 294 4.98 9.23 30.03
CA PHE A 294 4.65 10.20 28.99
C PHE A 294 5.40 11.51 29.16
N ASP A 295 6.34 11.79 28.26
CA ASP A 295 6.92 13.11 28.10
C ASP A 295 6.12 13.90 27.05
N LEU A 296 5.01 14.49 27.48
CA LEU A 296 4.13 15.28 26.61
C LEU A 296 4.83 16.49 25.99
N HIS A 297 5.82 17.06 26.69
CA HIS A 297 6.61 18.17 26.16
C HIS A 297 7.47 17.72 24.98
N LYS A 298 8.13 16.57 25.10
CA LYS A 298 8.88 15.98 24.00
C LYS A 298 7.99 15.62 22.83
N ILE A 299 6.85 14.94 23.07
CA ILE A 299 5.92 14.58 21.99
C ILE A 299 5.44 15.83 21.23
N LYS A 300 5.04 16.88 21.97
CA LYS A 300 4.65 18.16 21.37
C LYS A 300 5.78 18.79 20.57
N TYR A 301 6.99 18.84 21.15
CA TYR A 301 8.16 19.41 20.49
C TYR A 301 8.49 18.71 19.17
N GLU A 302 8.57 17.38 19.17
CA GLU A 302 8.86 16.58 17.98
C GLU A 302 7.77 16.72 16.92
N SER A 303 6.49 16.78 17.33
CA SER A 303 5.36 16.98 16.41
C SER A 303 5.42 18.34 15.72
N LEU A 304 5.70 19.42 16.47
CA LEU A 304 5.84 20.76 15.91
C LEU A 304 7.10 20.92 15.03
N LEU A 305 8.18 20.21 15.36
CA LEU A 305 9.38 20.17 14.53
C LEU A 305 9.09 19.50 13.18
N LEU A 306 8.38 18.37 13.19
CA LEU A 306 7.92 17.70 11.97
C LEU A 306 7.04 18.61 11.12
N LYS A 307 6.03 19.26 11.72
CA LYS A 307 5.18 20.24 11.05
C LYS A 307 5.99 21.30 10.31
N LYS A 308 6.97 21.92 10.98
CA LYS A 308 7.83 22.95 10.36
C LYS A 308 8.61 22.41 9.17
N LYS A 309 9.21 21.22 9.30
CA LYS A 309 9.96 20.56 8.22
C LYS A 309 9.06 20.23 7.05
N GLU A 310 7.86 19.76 7.33
CA GLU A 310 6.92 19.33 6.32
C GLU A 310 6.33 20.49 5.52
N ILE A 311 5.98 21.60 6.17
CA ILE A 311 5.58 22.84 5.48
C ILE A 311 6.68 23.27 4.51
N ALA A 312 7.94 23.32 4.98
CA ALA A 312 9.07 23.71 4.13
C ALA A 312 9.30 22.73 2.98
N LEU A 313 9.05 21.44 3.19
CA LEU A 313 9.19 20.41 2.18
C LEU A 313 8.08 20.48 1.13
N LEU A 314 6.83 20.73 1.53
CA LEU A 314 5.72 20.92 0.60
C LEU A 314 6.01 22.08 -0.36
N GLU A 315 6.56 23.18 0.13
CA GLU A 315 6.98 24.31 -0.72
C GLU A 315 8.08 23.90 -1.72
N GLN A 316 9.05 23.08 -1.30
CA GLN A 316 10.08 22.54 -2.23
C GLN A 316 9.45 21.65 -3.31
N ILE A 317 8.48 20.80 -2.94
CA ILE A 317 7.78 19.93 -3.89
C ILE A 317 6.99 20.77 -4.90
N LYS A 318 6.27 21.81 -4.44
CA LYS A 318 5.54 22.72 -5.32
C LYS A 318 6.46 23.51 -6.26
N GLN A 319 7.62 23.95 -5.78
CA GLN A 319 8.64 24.59 -6.62
C GLN A 319 9.21 23.62 -7.67
N CYS A 320 9.45 22.37 -7.29
CA CYS A 320 9.86 21.30 -8.20
C CYS A 320 8.80 21.05 -9.29
N ALA A 321 7.52 20.94 -8.91
CA ALA A 321 6.42 20.84 -9.86
C ALA A 321 6.34 22.05 -10.81
N ALA A 322 6.50 23.27 -10.29
CA ALA A 322 6.48 24.48 -11.11
C ALA A 322 7.64 24.54 -12.12
N SER A 323 8.85 24.07 -11.75
CA SER A 323 10.00 24.07 -12.65
C SER A 323 9.89 23.03 -13.77
N LEU A 324 9.28 21.86 -13.49
CA LEU A 324 8.99 20.86 -14.53
C LEU A 324 8.07 21.41 -15.63
N LYS A 325 7.09 22.26 -15.26
CA LYS A 325 6.19 22.89 -16.22
C LYS A 325 6.92 23.76 -17.23
N SER A 326 7.97 24.49 -16.81
CA SER A 326 8.77 25.30 -17.75
C SER A 326 9.53 24.46 -18.77
N PHE A 327 9.95 23.23 -18.43
CA PHE A 327 10.67 22.35 -19.35
C PHE A 327 9.79 21.66 -20.40
N HIS A 328 8.47 21.60 -20.20
CA HIS A 328 7.56 20.96 -21.14
C HIS A 328 6.96 21.90 -22.20
N HIS A 329 7.25 23.20 -22.09
CA HIS A 329 6.79 24.23 -23.03
C HIS A 329 7.88 24.76 -23.98
N ASP A 330 9.13 24.31 -23.81
CA ASP A 330 10.24 24.46 -24.77
C ASP A 330 10.37 23.17 -25.60
#